data_AF-A0A968RJB5-F1
#
_entry.id   AF-A0A968RJB5-F1
#
_cell.length_a   1.000
_cell.length_b   1.000
_cell.length_c   1.000
_cell.angle_alpha   90.00
_cell.angle_beta   90.00
_cell.angle_gamma   90.00
#
_symmetry.space_group_name_H-M   'P 1'
#
loop_
_entity.id
_entity.type
_entity.pdbx_description
1 polymer ?
#
loop_
_entity_poly.entity_id
_entity_poly.type
_entity_poly.pdbx_seq_one_letter_code
_entity_poly.pdbx_strand_id
1 'polypeptide(L)'
;MLQGSENNNSPLEKELSEEVIKRVALPFLKGHYKFRSDLMESNLEAGALVASHFDLLTKEGYLVDGFISFQQKTGDTFIATFEATSAAKRDEVIYKILYALMVWDGLALSSLLMTFILTVAYVQNWFDFQLLGLPFLIASLLFLICLLTLIFRGVFTVLYKGVDRYHYIYAVEQFKKYRANEQWIAFGEDVFVESLDPHFLELRDQCTKEGFGMIKITKDLRVVKILTPARSRIGDNRRFLDFITQKALYSKLKKMSNHRFFRRTAQDIERYTLLRFQRNYLPQMGAIGVSVLLIASIFGKNLAYLL
;
A
#
# COMPACT_ATOMS: atom_id res chain seq x y z
N MET A 1 18.47 -58.71 -21.43
CA MET A 1 17.25 -57.91 -21.69
C MET A 1 17.21 -56.79 -20.69
N LEU A 2 17.36 -55.58 -21.21
CA LEU A 2 17.31 -54.31 -20.49
C LEU A 2 15.87 -54.01 -20.10
N GLN A 3 15.65 -53.55 -18.87
CA GLN A 3 14.64 -52.54 -18.61
C GLN A 3 15.09 -51.73 -17.40
N GLY A 4 15.80 -50.64 -17.71
CA GLY A 4 16.14 -49.60 -16.76
C GLY A 4 14.86 -48.84 -16.39
N SER A 5 14.64 -48.72 -15.09
CA SER A 5 13.72 -47.74 -14.51
C SER A 5 14.30 -46.35 -14.77
N GLU A 6 13.84 -45.70 -15.83
CA GLU A 6 14.04 -44.26 -16.04
C GLU A 6 13.41 -43.50 -14.87
N ASN A 7 14.27 -43.00 -13.99
CA ASN A 7 13.95 -41.97 -13.03
C ASN A 7 13.58 -40.71 -13.82
N ASN A 8 12.28 -40.51 -14.06
CA ASN A 8 11.70 -39.26 -14.52
C ASN A 8 11.83 -38.18 -13.43
N ASN A 9 13.05 -37.72 -13.20
CA ASN A 9 13.28 -36.40 -12.62
C ASN A 9 13.24 -35.40 -13.78
N SER A 10 12.03 -34.97 -14.15
CA SER A 10 11.89 -33.64 -14.75
C SER A 10 12.67 -32.65 -13.88
N PRO A 11 13.47 -31.72 -14.43
CA PRO A 11 14.07 -30.69 -13.62
C PRO A 11 12.91 -29.87 -13.04
N LEU A 12 12.55 -30.16 -11.79
CA LEU A 12 11.66 -29.33 -10.99
C LEU A 12 12.21 -27.91 -11.13
N GLU A 13 11.49 -27.06 -11.86
CA GLU A 13 11.81 -25.65 -11.93
C GLU A 13 11.91 -25.15 -10.50
N LYS A 14 13.13 -24.92 -10.03
CA LYS A 14 13.38 -24.58 -8.65
C LYS A 14 12.83 -23.18 -8.43
N GLU A 15 11.66 -23.08 -7.84
CA GLU A 15 11.07 -21.81 -7.40
C GLU A 15 12.07 -21.08 -6.50
N LEU A 16 12.18 -19.77 -6.71
CA LEU A 16 13.06 -18.90 -5.96
C LEU A 16 12.44 -18.62 -4.60
N SER A 17 13.01 -19.19 -3.54
CA SER A 17 12.59 -18.86 -2.19
C SER A 17 12.99 -17.42 -1.81
N GLU A 18 12.21 -16.83 -0.93
CA GLU A 18 12.44 -15.48 -0.42
C GLU A 18 13.84 -15.32 0.20
N GLU A 19 14.30 -16.32 0.94
CA GLU A 19 15.64 -16.37 1.52
C GLU A 19 16.76 -16.35 0.47
N VAL A 20 16.53 -16.91 -0.71
CA VAL A 20 17.48 -16.85 -1.82
C VAL A 20 17.47 -15.45 -2.43
N ILE A 21 16.29 -14.88 -2.62
CA ILE A 21 16.09 -13.51 -3.12
C ILE A 21 16.80 -12.49 -2.20
N LYS A 22 16.59 -12.57 -0.87
CA LYS A 22 17.27 -11.74 0.14
C LYS A 22 18.79 -11.84 0.02
N ARG A 23 19.32 -13.07 -0.05
CA ARG A 23 20.76 -13.34 -0.13
C ARG A 23 21.41 -12.80 -1.40
N VAL A 24 20.68 -12.71 -2.51
CA VAL A 24 21.17 -12.16 -3.79
C VAL A 24 21.00 -10.64 -3.86
N ALA A 25 19.89 -10.11 -3.37
CA ALA A 25 19.57 -8.68 -3.39
C ALA A 25 20.56 -7.86 -2.55
N LEU A 26 20.89 -8.31 -1.33
CA LEU A 26 21.73 -7.53 -0.42
C LEU A 26 23.15 -7.27 -0.97
N PRO A 27 23.90 -8.26 -1.49
CA PRO A 27 25.20 -8.00 -2.13
C PRO A 27 25.09 -7.08 -3.35
N PHE A 28 24.04 -7.23 -4.16
CA PHE A 28 23.80 -6.32 -5.29
C PHE A 28 23.65 -4.88 -4.81
N LEU A 29 22.84 -4.62 -3.79
CA LEU A 29 22.66 -3.27 -3.25
C LEU A 29 23.96 -2.73 -2.64
N LYS A 30 24.71 -3.56 -1.90
CA LYS A 30 26.05 -3.16 -1.41
C LYS A 30 26.95 -2.71 -2.55
N GLY A 31 27.00 -3.48 -3.64
CA GLY A 31 27.77 -3.11 -4.84
C GLY A 31 27.23 -1.84 -5.53
N HIS A 32 25.90 -1.70 -5.60
CA HIS A 32 25.22 -0.55 -6.19
C HIS A 32 25.58 0.76 -5.49
N TYR A 33 25.69 0.74 -4.16
CA TYR A 33 25.99 1.92 -3.35
C TYR A 33 27.48 2.12 -3.03
N LYS A 34 28.32 1.08 -3.17
CA LYS A 34 29.75 1.13 -2.82
C LYS A 34 30.50 2.29 -3.47
N PHE A 35 30.16 2.64 -4.71
CA PHE A 35 30.87 3.65 -5.50
C PHE A 35 30.05 4.92 -5.74
N ARG A 36 29.08 5.19 -4.86
CA ARG A 36 28.23 6.37 -5.01
C ARG A 36 29.01 7.62 -4.60
N SER A 37 29.20 8.55 -5.52
CA SER A 37 30.07 9.73 -5.37
C SER A 37 29.57 10.78 -4.35
N ASP A 38 28.29 10.77 -4.03
CA ASP A 38 27.70 11.55 -2.94
C ASP A 38 27.94 10.92 -1.56
N LEU A 39 28.16 9.60 -1.50
CA LEU A 39 28.55 8.87 -0.28
C LEU A 39 30.07 8.87 -0.06
N MET A 40 30.88 8.81 -1.11
CA MET A 40 32.34 8.84 -1.02
C MET A 40 32.92 10.22 -1.37
N GLU A 41 33.44 10.99 -0.41
CA GLU A 41 34.68 11.78 -0.58
C GLU A 41 35.23 12.44 0.71
N SER A 42 36.57 12.53 0.72
CA SER A 42 37.56 13.29 1.51
C SER A 42 38.09 12.79 2.85
N ASN A 43 37.45 11.85 3.53
CA ASN A 43 38.05 11.14 4.67
C ASN A 43 37.65 9.66 4.59
N LEU A 44 38.56 8.74 4.92
CA LEU A 44 38.39 7.27 4.79
C LEU A 44 37.13 6.68 5.45
N GLU A 45 36.39 7.46 6.24
CA GLU A 45 35.19 7.06 6.97
C GLU A 45 33.86 7.41 6.26
N ALA A 46 33.85 8.37 5.33
CA ALA A 46 32.65 8.76 4.57
C ALA A 46 32.40 7.77 3.42
N GLY A 47 31.21 7.16 3.39
CA GLY A 47 30.89 6.05 2.48
C GLY A 47 31.22 4.66 3.04
N ALA A 48 31.70 4.56 4.28
CA ALA A 48 31.83 3.29 4.97
C ALA A 48 30.45 2.68 5.23
N LEU A 49 30.30 1.39 4.91
CA LEU A 49 29.12 0.61 5.29
C LEU A 49 29.05 0.56 6.81
N VAL A 50 28.01 1.19 7.38
CA VAL A 50 27.80 1.24 8.83
C VAL A 50 27.17 -0.05 9.31
N ALA A 51 26.11 -0.48 8.64
CA ALA A 51 25.42 -1.72 8.97
C ALA A 51 24.77 -2.35 7.75
N SER A 52 24.66 -3.68 7.79
CA SER A 52 23.80 -4.43 6.87
C SER A 52 23.14 -5.57 7.63
N HIS A 53 21.81 -5.63 7.60
CA HIS A 53 21.04 -6.62 8.33
C HIS A 53 19.90 -7.14 7.47
N PHE A 54 19.52 -8.40 7.73
CA PHE A 54 18.25 -8.96 7.30
C PHE A 54 17.23 -8.84 8.44
N ASP A 55 15.94 -8.85 8.09
CA ASP A 55 14.81 -9.00 9.02
C ASP A 55 14.86 -8.00 10.18
N LEU A 56 14.94 -6.72 9.84
CA LEU A 56 15.07 -5.64 10.81
C LEU A 56 13.70 -5.06 11.17
N LEU A 57 13.40 -4.94 12.47
CA LEU A 57 12.14 -4.37 12.94
C LEU A 57 12.28 -2.87 13.16
N THR A 58 11.34 -2.10 12.65
CA THR A 58 11.21 -0.69 13.05
C THR A 58 10.70 -0.61 14.48
N LYS A 59 10.91 0.53 15.18
CA LYS A 59 10.29 0.78 16.50
C LYS A 59 8.77 0.61 16.51
N GLU A 60 8.14 0.74 15.34
CA GLU A 60 6.71 0.66 15.12
C GLU A 60 6.24 -0.76 14.75
N GLY A 61 7.15 -1.74 14.70
CA GLY A 61 6.83 -3.15 14.49
C GLY A 61 6.79 -3.60 13.03
N TYR A 62 7.27 -2.80 12.08
CA TYR A 62 7.39 -3.21 10.68
C TYR A 62 8.66 -4.03 10.46
N LEU A 63 8.53 -5.22 9.88
CA LEU A 63 9.65 -6.03 9.47
C LEU A 63 10.14 -5.54 8.10
N VAL A 64 11.44 -5.35 7.96
CA VAL A 64 12.10 -5.02 6.70
C VAL A 64 13.02 -6.17 6.36
N ASP A 65 12.85 -6.75 5.17
CA ASP A 65 13.60 -7.92 4.74
C ASP A 65 15.09 -7.68 4.63
N GLY A 66 15.50 -6.51 4.16
CA GLY A 66 16.89 -6.11 4.20
C GLY A 66 17.14 -4.63 4.32
N PHE A 67 18.24 -4.32 5.01
CA PHE A 67 18.62 -2.98 5.43
C PHE A 67 20.11 -2.79 5.19
N ILE A 68 20.49 -1.66 4.61
CA ILE A 68 21.88 -1.18 4.53
C ILE A 68 21.95 0.29 4.90
N SER A 69 23.00 0.65 5.62
CA SER A 69 23.27 2.03 5.98
C SER A 69 24.72 2.45 5.72
N PHE A 70 24.90 3.70 5.30
CA PHE A 70 26.20 4.32 5.00
C PHE A 70 26.27 5.68 5.67
N GLN A 71 27.46 6.09 6.15
CA GLN A 71 27.63 7.47 6.58
C GLN A 71 27.76 8.42 5.39
N GLN A 72 27.00 9.51 5.42
CA GLN A 72 27.09 10.59 4.45
C GLN A 72 28.05 11.68 4.90
N LYS A 73 28.45 12.53 3.95
CA LYS A 73 29.33 13.69 4.16
C LYS A 73 28.76 14.70 5.18
N THR A 74 27.44 14.81 5.26
CA THR A 74 26.73 15.76 6.14
C THR A 74 26.66 15.29 7.60
N GLY A 75 27.14 14.08 7.90
CA GLY A 75 26.96 13.42 9.20
C GLY A 75 25.64 12.65 9.32
N ASP A 76 24.74 12.78 8.33
CA ASP A 76 23.51 12.00 8.27
C ASP A 76 23.79 10.56 7.78
N THR A 77 22.93 9.63 8.15
CA THR A 77 23.01 8.25 7.68
C THR A 77 22.15 8.06 6.44
N PHE A 78 22.75 7.60 5.35
CA PHE A 78 22.00 7.11 4.20
C PHE A 78 21.49 5.71 4.48
N ILE A 79 20.20 5.50 4.32
CA ILE A 79 19.52 4.23 4.55
C ILE A 79 18.91 3.76 3.24
N ALA A 80 19.25 2.55 2.82
CA ALA A 80 18.52 1.85 1.79
C ALA A 80 17.92 0.56 2.34
N THR A 81 16.70 0.26 1.91
CA THR A 81 15.93 -0.90 2.35
C THR A 81 15.39 -1.67 1.15
N PHE A 82 15.11 -2.95 1.34
CA PHE A 82 14.38 -3.73 0.35
C PHE A 82 13.41 -4.73 0.98
N GLU A 83 12.39 -5.08 0.21
CA GLU A 83 11.43 -6.17 0.46
C GLU A 83 11.66 -7.24 -0.60
N ALA A 84 11.68 -8.50 -0.18
CA ALA A 84 11.87 -9.66 -1.02
C ALA A 84 10.56 -10.41 -1.20
N THR A 85 10.14 -10.61 -2.45
CA THR A 85 8.92 -11.36 -2.75
C THR A 85 9.23 -12.57 -3.62
N SER A 86 8.86 -13.75 -3.14
CA SER A 86 8.94 -15.03 -3.87
C SER A 86 7.61 -15.38 -4.53
N ALA A 87 7.59 -16.38 -5.41
CA ALA A 87 6.35 -16.89 -6.02
C ALA A 87 5.31 -17.31 -4.97
N ALA A 88 5.75 -17.90 -3.84
CA ALA A 88 4.88 -18.28 -2.74
C ALA A 88 4.17 -17.08 -2.04
N LYS A 89 4.74 -15.87 -2.15
CA LYS A 89 4.20 -14.63 -1.59
C LYS A 89 3.76 -13.63 -2.67
N ARG A 90 3.49 -14.11 -3.88
CA ARG A 90 3.09 -13.28 -5.04
C ARG A 90 1.92 -12.33 -4.73
N ASP A 91 1.01 -12.73 -3.84
CA ASP A 91 -0.14 -11.94 -3.40
C ASP A 91 0.22 -10.60 -2.71
N GLU A 92 1.48 -10.42 -2.29
CA GLU A 92 1.96 -9.18 -1.67
C GLU A 92 2.26 -8.09 -2.70
N VAL A 93 2.65 -8.49 -3.91
CA VAL A 93 3.02 -7.61 -5.03
C VAL A 93 1.96 -7.54 -6.13
N ILE A 94 0.96 -8.42 -6.08
CA ILE A 94 -0.24 -8.33 -6.93
C ILE A 94 -1.20 -7.28 -6.35
N TYR A 95 -1.73 -6.43 -7.24
CA TYR A 95 -2.75 -5.47 -6.84
C TYR A 95 -4.10 -6.14 -6.54
N LYS A 96 -4.78 -5.61 -5.51
CA LYS A 96 -6.15 -5.95 -5.14
C LYS A 96 -7.04 -4.74 -5.34
N ILE A 97 -8.24 -4.96 -5.87
CA ILE A 97 -9.21 -3.89 -6.09
C ILE A 97 -9.89 -3.54 -4.76
N LEU A 98 -9.86 -2.26 -4.39
CA LEU A 98 -10.50 -1.74 -3.19
C LEU A 98 -11.98 -1.41 -3.44
N TYR A 99 -12.84 -2.43 -3.48
CA TYR A 99 -14.28 -2.24 -3.68
C TYR A 99 -14.93 -1.31 -2.64
N ALA A 100 -14.45 -1.35 -1.39
CA ALA A 100 -14.94 -0.44 -0.34
C ALA A 100 -14.75 1.03 -0.73
N LEU A 101 -13.59 1.39 -1.32
CA LEU A 101 -13.33 2.75 -1.76
C LEU A 101 -14.25 3.15 -2.92
N MET A 102 -14.52 2.24 -3.85
CA MET A 102 -15.49 2.48 -4.93
C MET A 102 -16.90 2.72 -4.39
N VAL A 103 -17.31 2.00 -3.34
CA VAL A 103 -18.62 2.20 -2.69
C VAL A 103 -18.68 3.58 -2.03
N TRP A 104 -17.63 3.99 -1.31
CA TRP A 104 -17.58 5.32 -0.70
C TRP A 104 -17.59 6.45 -1.72
N ASP A 105 -16.82 6.33 -2.81
CA ASP A 105 -16.85 7.30 -3.90
C ASP A 105 -18.24 7.32 -4.59
N GLY A 106 -18.86 6.15 -4.76
CA GLY A 106 -20.18 6.02 -5.37
C GLY A 106 -21.27 6.63 -4.50
N LEU A 107 -21.19 6.45 -3.19
CA LEU A 107 -22.10 7.05 -2.22
C LEU A 107 -21.95 8.57 -2.21
N ALA A 108 -20.71 9.08 -2.18
CA ALA A 108 -20.45 10.53 -2.22
C ALA A 108 -21.00 11.17 -3.49
N LEU A 109 -20.75 10.57 -4.66
CA LEU A 109 -21.26 11.08 -5.94
C LEU A 109 -22.79 10.99 -6.02
N SER A 110 -23.37 9.91 -5.51
CA SER A 110 -24.83 9.74 -5.42
C SER A 110 -25.48 10.81 -4.54
N SER A 111 -24.89 11.09 -3.38
CA SER A 111 -25.37 12.15 -2.47
C SER A 111 -25.31 13.52 -3.14
N LEU A 112 -24.19 13.87 -3.79
CA LEU A 112 -24.04 15.15 -4.50
C LEU A 112 -25.05 15.29 -5.65
N LEU A 113 -25.22 14.25 -6.46
CA LEU A 113 -26.18 14.25 -7.56
C LEU A 113 -27.61 14.37 -7.04
N MET A 114 -27.95 13.65 -5.97
CA MET A 114 -29.27 13.74 -5.34
C MET A 114 -29.54 15.14 -4.81
N THR A 115 -28.58 15.75 -4.11
CA THR A 115 -28.69 17.13 -3.64
C THR A 115 -28.92 18.09 -4.81
N PHE A 116 -28.19 17.93 -5.91
CA PHE A 116 -28.37 18.76 -7.11
C PHE A 116 -29.78 18.62 -7.70
N ILE A 117 -30.26 17.38 -7.91
CA ILE A 117 -31.60 17.11 -8.44
C ILE A 117 -32.68 17.71 -7.54
N LEU A 118 -32.59 17.51 -6.22
CA LEU A 118 -33.55 18.06 -5.26
C LEU A 118 -33.54 19.59 -5.24
N THR A 119 -32.36 20.20 -5.36
CA THR A 119 -32.24 21.66 -5.41
C THR A 119 -32.94 22.22 -6.65
N VAL A 120 -32.71 21.62 -7.83
CA VAL A 120 -33.38 22.03 -9.07
C VAL A 120 -34.89 21.85 -8.95
N ALA A 121 -35.33 20.68 -8.49
CA ALA A 121 -36.74 20.38 -8.35
C ALA A 121 -37.44 21.30 -7.32
N TYR A 122 -36.76 21.69 -6.25
CA TYR A 122 -37.24 22.66 -5.29
C TYR A 122 -37.40 24.05 -5.93
N VAL A 123 -36.40 24.54 -6.66
CA VAL A 123 -36.47 25.85 -7.34
C VAL A 123 -37.59 25.90 -8.39
N GLN A 124 -37.86 24.77 -9.05
CA GLN A 124 -38.90 24.66 -10.07
C GLN A 124 -40.29 24.29 -9.51
N ASN A 125 -40.43 24.14 -8.19
CA ASN A 125 -41.66 23.72 -7.52
C ASN A 125 -42.25 22.40 -8.07
N TRP A 126 -41.40 21.43 -8.43
CA TRP A 126 -41.84 20.15 -8.98
C TRP A 126 -42.45 19.20 -7.95
N PHE A 127 -42.25 19.46 -6.65
CA PHE A 127 -42.70 18.59 -5.59
C PHE A 127 -43.73 19.26 -4.70
N ASP A 128 -44.86 18.57 -4.52
CA ASP A 128 -45.88 18.93 -3.54
C ASP A 128 -45.75 18.03 -2.31
N PHE A 129 -45.07 18.54 -1.28
CA PHE A 129 -44.62 17.74 -0.13
C PHE A 129 -45.76 17.21 0.75
N GLN A 130 -46.98 17.72 0.57
CA GLN A 130 -48.16 17.36 1.35
C GLN A 130 -48.75 15.99 0.94
N LEU A 131 -48.49 15.52 -0.29
CA LEU A 131 -49.22 14.36 -0.85
C LEU A 131 -48.61 13.00 -0.46
N LEU A 132 -47.30 12.93 -0.21
CA LEU A 132 -46.55 11.66 -0.12
C LEU A 132 -46.26 11.19 1.32
N GLY A 133 -46.35 12.09 2.31
CA GLY A 133 -45.99 11.79 3.70
C GLY A 133 -44.48 11.67 3.93
N LEU A 134 -44.01 12.16 5.09
CA LEU A 134 -42.59 12.24 5.42
C LEU A 134 -41.86 10.87 5.37
N PRO A 135 -42.40 9.75 5.92
CA PRO A 135 -41.70 8.47 5.91
C PRO A 135 -41.46 7.92 4.50
N PHE A 136 -42.44 8.06 3.61
CA PHE A 136 -42.34 7.60 2.23
C PHE A 136 -41.27 8.39 1.46
N LEU A 137 -41.19 9.70 1.69
CA LEU A 137 -40.18 10.55 1.08
C LEU A 137 -38.77 10.14 1.51
N ILE A 138 -38.56 9.95 2.81
CA ILE A 138 -37.25 9.51 3.33
C ILE A 138 -36.89 8.14 2.74
N ALA A 139 -37.83 7.20 2.70
CA ALA A 139 -37.61 5.87 2.13
C ALA A 139 -37.26 5.92 0.64
N SER A 140 -37.97 6.73 -0.16
CA SER A 140 -37.70 6.86 -1.61
C SER A 140 -36.35 7.52 -1.88
N LEU A 141 -35.95 8.51 -1.07
CA LEU A 141 -34.65 9.17 -1.17
C LEU A 141 -33.51 8.21 -0.83
N LEU A 142 -33.64 7.44 0.25
CA LEU A 142 -32.64 6.42 0.62
C LEU A 142 -32.55 5.34 -0.46
N PHE A 143 -33.68 4.86 -0.97
CA PHE A 143 -33.71 3.88 -2.06
C PHE A 143 -32.98 4.40 -3.31
N LEU A 144 -33.24 5.65 -3.71
CA LEU A 144 -32.61 6.25 -4.88
C LEU A 144 -31.10 6.43 -4.68
N ILE A 145 -30.65 6.87 -3.50
CA ILE A 145 -29.21 6.96 -3.18
C ILE A 145 -28.56 5.58 -3.24
N CYS A 146 -29.19 4.54 -2.70
CA CYS A 146 -28.69 3.17 -2.78
C CYS A 146 -28.60 2.69 -4.23
N LEU A 147 -29.63 2.93 -5.04
CA LEU A 147 -29.65 2.56 -6.46
C LEU A 147 -28.54 3.28 -7.24
N LEU A 148 -28.40 4.59 -7.08
CA LEU A 148 -27.34 5.37 -7.72
C LEU A 148 -25.94 4.91 -7.28
N THR A 149 -25.78 4.54 -6.01
CA THR A 149 -24.49 4.03 -5.49
C THR A 149 -24.12 2.71 -6.18
N LEU A 150 -25.09 1.81 -6.39
CA LEU A 150 -24.86 0.57 -7.14
C LEU A 150 -24.51 0.83 -8.60
N ILE A 151 -25.19 1.78 -9.24
CA ILE A 151 -24.88 2.21 -10.62
C ILE A 151 -23.46 2.76 -10.70
N PHE A 152 -23.09 3.72 -9.86
CA PHE A 152 -21.74 4.30 -9.87
C PHE A 152 -20.67 3.28 -9.52
N ARG A 153 -20.94 2.34 -8.61
CA ARG A 153 -20.02 1.22 -8.37
C ARG A 153 -19.78 0.40 -9.65
N GLY A 154 -20.85 0.08 -10.40
CA GLY A 154 -20.76 -0.61 -11.68
C GLY A 154 -19.92 0.18 -12.69
N VAL A 155 -20.23 1.48 -12.84
CA VAL A 155 -19.49 2.40 -13.70
C VAL A 155 -18.00 2.47 -13.31
N PHE A 156 -17.69 2.58 -12.01
CA PHE A 156 -16.31 2.59 -11.52
C PHE A 156 -15.57 1.29 -11.80
N THR A 157 -16.25 0.16 -11.68
CA THR A 157 -15.64 -1.15 -11.97
C THR A 157 -15.29 -1.28 -13.46
N VAL A 158 -16.10 -0.73 -14.37
CA VAL A 158 -15.89 -0.83 -15.81
C VAL A 158 -14.90 0.23 -16.31
N LEU A 159 -15.13 1.50 -15.98
CA LEU A 159 -14.35 2.62 -16.52
C LEU A 159 -13.03 2.85 -15.78
N TYR A 160 -12.98 2.56 -14.48
CA TYR A 160 -11.84 2.87 -13.63
C TYR A 160 -11.04 1.62 -13.23
N LYS A 161 -11.21 0.51 -13.96
CA LYS A 161 -10.41 -0.71 -13.79
C LYS A 161 -8.90 -0.47 -13.98
N GLY A 162 -8.51 0.58 -14.70
CA GLY A 162 -7.12 0.95 -14.93
C GLY A 162 -6.62 2.12 -14.08
N VAL A 163 -7.36 2.55 -13.06
CA VAL A 163 -6.98 3.71 -12.25
C VAL A 163 -6.38 3.26 -10.93
N ASP A 164 -5.10 3.55 -10.73
CA ASP A 164 -4.28 3.18 -9.57
C ASP A 164 -4.92 3.48 -8.22
N ARG A 165 -5.76 4.52 -8.17
CA ARG A 165 -6.46 4.92 -6.93
C ARG A 165 -7.19 3.74 -6.29
N TYR A 166 -7.72 2.81 -7.10
CA TYR A 166 -8.44 1.64 -6.65
C TYR A 166 -7.57 0.39 -6.50
N HIS A 167 -6.31 0.45 -6.92
CA HIS A 167 -5.35 -0.64 -6.86
C HIS A 167 -4.50 -0.56 -5.59
N TYR A 168 -4.56 -1.64 -4.82
CA TYR A 168 -3.82 -1.79 -3.58
C TYR A 168 -2.77 -2.89 -3.73
N ILE A 169 -1.50 -2.52 -3.65
CA ILE A 169 -0.39 -3.47 -3.55
C ILE A 169 0.14 -3.46 -2.13
N TYR A 170 0.16 -4.62 -1.48
CA TYR A 170 0.51 -4.72 -0.06
C TYR A 170 1.95 -4.27 0.21
N ALA A 171 2.92 -4.78 -0.56
CA ALA A 171 4.34 -4.44 -0.39
C ALA A 171 4.62 -2.93 -0.57
N VAL A 172 4.01 -2.31 -1.59
CA VAL A 172 4.13 -0.86 -1.86
C VAL A 172 3.55 -0.06 -0.69
N GLU A 173 2.42 -0.49 -0.14
CA GLU A 173 1.76 0.21 0.96
C GLU A 173 2.47 0.00 2.30
N GLN A 174 3.16 -1.12 2.52
CA GLN A 174 4.09 -1.27 3.63
C GLN A 174 5.26 -0.28 3.51
N PHE A 175 5.83 -0.12 2.32
CA PHE A 175 6.92 0.83 2.08
C PHE A 175 6.55 2.28 2.32
N LYS A 176 5.28 2.65 2.13
CA LYS A 176 4.81 4.02 2.43
C LYS A 176 4.81 4.33 3.93
N LYS A 177 4.77 3.31 4.80
CA LYS A 177 4.65 3.50 6.27
C LYS A 177 5.95 3.97 6.91
N TYR A 178 7.09 3.73 6.28
CA TYR A 178 8.39 4.14 6.81
C TYR A 178 9.24 4.81 5.74
N ARG A 179 10.11 5.74 6.15
CA ARG A 179 11.02 6.42 5.23
C ARG A 179 12.41 5.80 5.31
N ALA A 180 12.94 5.43 4.14
CA ALA A 180 14.38 5.28 3.90
C ALA A 180 14.79 6.29 2.81
N ASN A 181 16.08 6.56 2.66
CA ASN A 181 16.55 7.42 1.56
C ASN A 181 16.21 6.78 0.21
N GLU A 182 16.39 5.46 0.11
CA GLU A 182 15.99 4.68 -1.06
C GLU A 182 15.36 3.34 -0.64
N GLN A 183 14.35 2.91 -1.39
CA GLN A 183 13.58 1.69 -1.11
C GLN A 183 13.49 0.85 -2.37
N TRP A 184 13.63 -0.47 -2.25
CA TRP A 184 13.67 -1.40 -3.38
C TRP A 184 12.70 -2.57 -3.21
N ILE A 185 12.00 -2.94 -4.27
CA ILE A 185 11.27 -4.20 -4.32
C ILE A 185 12.13 -5.20 -5.10
N ALA A 186 12.50 -6.29 -4.43
CA ALA A 186 13.23 -7.40 -5.01
C ALA A 186 12.28 -8.58 -5.20
N PHE A 187 12.12 -9.06 -6.43
CA PHE A 187 11.21 -10.17 -6.70
C PHE A 187 11.87 -11.24 -7.58
N GLY A 188 11.46 -12.49 -7.37
CA GLY A 188 11.89 -13.63 -8.19
C GLY A 188 11.30 -13.56 -9.61
N GLU A 189 12.02 -14.10 -10.59
CA GLU A 189 11.55 -14.19 -11.98
C GLU A 189 10.29 -15.03 -12.14
N ASP A 190 10.05 -15.96 -11.21
CA ASP A 190 8.85 -16.79 -11.11
C ASP A 190 7.62 -16.07 -10.53
N VAL A 191 7.77 -14.84 -10.03
CA VAL A 191 6.65 -14.03 -9.51
C VAL A 191 5.76 -13.49 -10.64
N PHE A 192 6.36 -13.14 -11.79
CA PHE A 192 5.63 -12.66 -12.96
C PHE A 192 6.08 -13.45 -14.18
N VAL A 193 5.15 -14.21 -14.77
CA VAL A 193 5.44 -15.10 -15.91
C VAL A 193 5.90 -14.30 -17.13
N GLU A 194 5.34 -13.10 -17.33
CA GLU A 194 5.65 -12.26 -18.48
C GLU A 194 5.87 -10.79 -18.08
N SER A 195 6.78 -10.12 -18.80
CA SER A 195 7.05 -8.68 -18.60
C SER A 195 5.88 -7.77 -19.01
N LEU A 196 4.85 -8.32 -19.67
CA LEU A 196 3.62 -7.62 -20.06
C LEU A 196 2.42 -8.04 -19.19
N ASP A 197 2.63 -8.80 -18.12
CA ASP A 197 1.59 -9.11 -17.14
C ASP A 197 0.99 -7.80 -16.58
N PRO A 198 -0.34 -7.59 -16.64
CA PRO A 198 -1.00 -6.42 -16.06
C PRO A 198 -0.62 -6.15 -14.60
N HIS A 199 -0.36 -7.19 -13.80
CA HIS A 199 0.06 -7.03 -12.41
C HIS A 199 1.49 -6.49 -12.30
N PHE A 200 2.39 -6.91 -13.19
CA PHE A 200 3.74 -6.38 -13.25
C PHE A 200 3.74 -4.91 -13.69
N LEU A 201 2.91 -4.58 -14.69
CA LEU A 201 2.78 -3.20 -15.17
C LEU A 201 2.25 -2.26 -14.09
N GLU A 202 1.24 -2.67 -13.33
CA GLU A 202 0.70 -1.91 -12.20
C GLU A 202 1.76 -1.75 -11.09
N LEU A 203 2.47 -2.83 -10.70
CA LEU A 203 3.55 -2.74 -9.72
C LEU A 203 4.62 -1.73 -10.16
N ARG A 204 5.03 -1.80 -11.44
CA ARG A 204 6.02 -0.88 -12.01
C ARG A 204 5.54 0.56 -12.00
N ASP A 205 4.28 0.80 -12.33
CA ASP A 205 3.70 2.15 -12.35
C ASP A 205 3.61 2.73 -10.93
N GLN A 206 3.15 1.94 -9.95
CA GLN A 206 3.14 2.36 -8.55
C GLN A 206 4.55 2.61 -7.99
N CYS A 207 5.52 1.74 -8.27
CA CYS A 207 6.91 1.96 -7.88
C CYS A 207 7.48 3.23 -8.52
N THR A 208 7.15 3.51 -9.79
CA THR A 208 7.58 4.73 -10.48
C THR A 208 6.97 5.97 -9.83
N LYS A 209 5.67 5.96 -9.54
CA LYS A 209 4.95 7.06 -8.87
C LYS A 209 5.49 7.31 -7.47
N GLU A 210 5.81 6.25 -6.74
CA GLU A 210 6.32 6.32 -5.36
C GLU A 210 7.84 6.56 -5.26
N GLY A 211 8.56 6.42 -6.36
CA GLY A 211 10.02 6.56 -6.42
C GLY A 211 10.77 5.35 -5.86
N PHE A 212 10.15 4.17 -5.82
CA PHE A 212 10.77 2.93 -5.37
C PHE A 212 11.57 2.27 -6.50
N GLY A 213 12.73 1.72 -6.16
CA GLY A 213 13.52 0.88 -7.06
C GLY A 213 12.91 -0.50 -7.21
N MET A 214 13.24 -1.17 -8.32
CA MET A 214 12.81 -2.55 -8.58
C MET A 214 13.96 -3.37 -9.17
N ILE A 215 14.15 -4.57 -8.62
CA ILE A 215 15.08 -5.56 -9.13
C ILE A 215 14.40 -6.91 -9.28
N LYS A 216 14.70 -7.58 -10.40
CA LYS A 216 14.28 -8.96 -10.68
C LYS A 216 15.47 -9.89 -10.46
N ILE A 217 15.27 -10.98 -9.72
CA ILE A 217 16.27 -12.02 -9.54
C ILE A 217 15.88 -13.20 -10.41
N THR A 218 16.74 -13.53 -11.38
CA THR A 218 16.54 -14.66 -12.30
C THR A 218 16.77 -15.99 -11.61
N LYS A 219 16.27 -17.08 -12.20
CA LYS A 219 16.53 -18.45 -11.70
C LYS A 219 18.04 -18.77 -11.62
N ASP A 220 18.86 -18.12 -12.45
CA ASP A 220 20.33 -18.18 -12.44
C ASP A 220 20.99 -17.33 -11.33
N LEU A 221 20.20 -16.75 -10.42
CA LEU A 221 20.66 -15.84 -9.36
C LEU A 221 21.33 -14.55 -9.87
N ARG A 222 21.07 -14.17 -11.13
CA ARG A 222 21.49 -12.86 -11.67
C ARG A 222 20.44 -11.81 -11.34
N VAL A 223 20.91 -10.62 -10.96
CA VAL A 223 20.07 -9.46 -10.68
C VAL A 223 19.90 -8.61 -11.93
N VAL A 224 18.65 -8.44 -12.36
CA VAL A 224 18.25 -7.55 -13.45
C VAL A 224 17.60 -6.32 -12.82
N LYS A 225 18.21 -5.16 -13.04
CA LYS A 225 17.69 -3.87 -12.57
C LYS A 225 16.56 -3.43 -13.49
N ILE A 226 15.36 -3.26 -12.93
CA ILE A 226 14.17 -2.83 -13.68
C ILE A 226 13.97 -1.32 -13.55
N LEU A 227 14.02 -0.81 -12.31
CA LEU A 227 13.81 0.60 -12.00
C LEU A 227 14.81 1.04 -10.93
N THR A 228 15.37 2.24 -11.06
CA THR A 228 16.15 2.88 -10.00
C THR A 228 15.27 3.79 -9.16
N PRO A 229 15.45 3.82 -7.83
CA PRO A 229 14.69 4.70 -6.95
C PRO A 229 14.93 6.18 -7.29
N ALA A 230 13.94 7.01 -7.03
CA ALA A 230 14.02 8.45 -7.24
C ALA A 230 14.86 9.11 -6.13
N ARG A 231 15.78 10.01 -6.49
CA ARG A 231 16.76 10.61 -5.56
C ARG A 231 16.19 11.72 -4.68
N SER A 232 15.12 12.38 -5.11
CA SER A 232 14.44 13.40 -4.33
C SER A 232 12.96 13.43 -4.71
N ARG A 233 12.08 13.25 -3.73
CA ARG A 233 10.67 13.62 -3.86
C ARG A 233 10.52 15.05 -3.35
N ILE A 234 10.05 15.94 -4.21
CA ILE A 234 9.64 17.28 -3.81
C ILE A 234 8.39 17.11 -2.91
N GLY A 235 8.50 17.44 -1.61
CA GLY A 235 7.36 17.49 -0.68
C GLY A 235 7.15 16.28 0.25
N ASP A 236 8.17 15.46 0.51
CA ASP A 236 8.01 14.24 1.30
C ASP A 236 8.03 14.49 2.83
N ASN A 237 6.85 14.53 3.45
CA ASN A 237 6.63 14.64 4.91
C ASN A 237 6.68 13.29 5.66
N ARG A 238 7.13 12.19 5.02
CA ARG A 238 7.26 10.89 5.69
C ARG A 238 8.27 10.94 6.84
N ARG A 239 7.91 10.33 7.98
CA ARG A 239 8.77 10.24 9.17
C ARG A 239 9.86 9.18 8.95
N PHE A 240 11.10 9.54 9.26
CA PHE A 240 12.17 8.55 9.43
C PHE A 240 11.83 7.71 10.66
N LEU A 241 11.69 6.40 10.47
CA LEU A 241 11.51 5.49 11.59
C LEU A 241 12.87 5.06 12.09
N ASP A 242 13.03 5.04 13.41
CA ASP A 242 14.22 4.47 14.01
C ASP A 242 14.20 2.95 13.85
N PHE A 243 15.26 2.43 13.26
CA PHE A 243 15.48 1.03 13.00
C PHE A 243 16.13 0.37 14.22
N ILE A 244 15.55 -0.73 14.73
CA ILE A 244 16.11 -1.50 15.85
C ILE A 244 16.35 -2.94 15.39
N THR A 245 17.53 -3.49 15.67
CA THR A 245 17.81 -4.90 15.39
C THR A 245 16.84 -5.81 16.17
N GLN A 246 16.32 -6.86 15.52
CA GLN A 246 15.36 -7.81 16.12
C GLN A 246 15.83 -8.34 17.49
N LYS A 247 17.15 -8.62 17.64
CA LYS A 247 17.77 -9.04 18.92
C LYS A 247 17.70 -7.97 20.01
N ALA A 248 17.86 -6.69 19.66
CA ALA A 248 17.78 -5.57 20.58
C ALA A 248 16.32 -5.29 21.00
N LEU A 249 15.37 -5.48 20.10
CA LEU A 249 13.95 -5.42 20.43
C LEU A 249 13.54 -6.61 21.30
N TYR A 250 13.95 -7.83 20.95
CA TYR A 250 13.64 -9.04 21.70
C TYR A 250 14.26 -9.00 23.10
N SER A 251 15.47 -8.44 23.26
CA SER A 251 16.06 -8.25 24.59
C SER A 251 15.33 -7.18 25.41
N LYS A 252 14.88 -6.08 24.77
CA LYS A 252 14.07 -5.03 25.42
C LYS A 252 12.68 -5.55 25.81
N LEU A 253 12.04 -6.31 24.94
CA LEU A 253 10.75 -6.99 25.17
C LEU A 253 10.88 -8.10 26.19
N LYS A 254 11.94 -8.92 26.18
CA LYS A 254 12.20 -9.94 27.21
C LYS A 254 12.43 -9.31 28.58
N LYS A 255 13.09 -8.14 28.62
CA LYS A 255 13.26 -7.35 29.85
C LYS A 255 11.93 -6.77 30.37
N MET A 256 10.99 -6.44 29.49
CA MET A 256 9.62 -6.02 29.85
C MET A 256 8.65 -7.19 30.10
N SER A 257 8.88 -8.35 29.49
CA SER A 257 8.08 -9.58 29.55
C SER A 257 8.16 -10.29 30.90
N ASN A 258 9.06 -9.88 31.81
CA ASN A 258 9.03 -10.34 33.20
C ASN A 258 7.81 -9.82 33.98
N HIS A 259 7.05 -8.87 33.43
CA HIS A 259 5.72 -8.52 33.93
C HIS A 259 4.64 -9.38 33.25
N ARG A 260 3.93 -10.19 34.06
CA ARG A 260 2.81 -11.08 33.68
C ARG A 260 1.73 -10.42 32.80
N PHE A 261 1.63 -9.09 32.81
CA PHE A 261 0.67 -8.30 32.05
C PHE A 261 1.03 -8.16 30.54
N PHE A 262 2.32 -8.18 30.19
CA PHE A 262 2.80 -7.90 28.82
C PHE A 262 2.77 -9.10 27.86
N ARG A 263 2.45 -10.30 28.35
CA ARG A 263 2.34 -11.50 27.51
C ARG A 263 1.16 -11.44 26.53
N ARG A 264 0.11 -10.66 26.86
CA ARG A 264 -1.00 -10.36 25.94
C ARG A 264 -0.60 -9.33 24.88
N THR A 265 0.17 -8.31 25.27
CA THR A 265 0.61 -7.24 24.36
C THR A 265 1.59 -7.74 23.29
N ALA A 266 2.42 -8.74 23.60
CA ALA A 266 3.30 -9.37 22.61
C ALA A 266 2.52 -10.14 21.52
N GLN A 267 1.41 -10.79 21.89
CA GLN A 267 0.48 -11.39 20.92
C GLN A 267 -0.32 -10.33 20.15
N ASP A 268 -0.59 -9.17 20.75
CA ASP A 268 -1.20 -8.04 20.03
C ASP A 268 -0.23 -7.41 19.03
N ILE A 269 1.09 -7.34 19.30
CA ILE A 269 2.10 -6.86 18.34
C ILE A 269 2.15 -7.74 17.08
N GLU A 270 1.95 -9.05 17.23
CA GLU A 270 1.81 -10.01 16.11
C GLU A 270 0.48 -9.82 15.34
N ARG A 271 -0.54 -9.21 15.97
CA ARG A 271 -1.77 -8.74 15.28
C ARG A 271 -1.59 -7.35 14.66
N TYR A 272 -0.73 -6.49 15.22
CA TYR A 272 -0.42 -5.16 14.69
C TYR A 272 0.42 -5.20 13.39
N THR A 273 1.21 -6.25 13.18
CA THR A 273 1.85 -6.57 11.89
C THR A 273 0.83 -6.89 10.78
N LEU A 274 -0.44 -7.14 11.13
CA LEU A 274 -1.56 -7.37 10.22
C LEU A 274 -2.54 -6.19 10.17
N LEU A 275 -2.11 -4.96 10.48
CA LEU A 275 -2.89 -3.77 10.13
C LEU A 275 -2.92 -3.61 8.60
N ARG A 276 -3.82 -4.39 7.99
CA ARG A 276 -4.32 -4.27 6.62
C ARG A 276 -4.66 -2.80 6.44
N PHE A 277 -4.05 -2.20 5.42
CA PHE A 277 -4.21 -0.79 5.09
C PHE A 277 -5.69 -0.37 5.14
N GLN A 278 -6.00 0.63 5.96
CA GLN A 278 -7.30 1.29 6.01
C GLN A 278 -7.15 2.66 5.34
N ARG A 279 -7.72 2.82 4.15
CA ARG A 279 -7.74 4.11 3.45
C ARG A 279 -8.63 5.08 4.23
N ASN A 280 -8.21 6.34 4.35
CA ASN A 280 -9.05 7.38 4.93
C ASN A 280 -10.17 7.77 3.94
N TYR A 281 -11.42 7.76 4.43
CA TYR A 281 -12.62 8.13 3.65
C TYR A 281 -13.13 9.55 3.99
N LEU A 282 -12.28 10.38 4.63
CA LEU A 282 -12.66 11.71 5.11
C LEU A 282 -13.21 12.64 4.01
N PRO A 283 -12.63 12.70 2.79
CA PRO A 283 -13.19 13.53 1.72
C PRO A 283 -14.61 13.10 1.31
N GLN A 284 -14.83 11.79 1.21
CA GLN A 284 -16.14 11.21 0.86
C GLN A 284 -17.17 11.50 1.96
N MET A 285 -16.80 11.29 3.22
CA MET A 285 -17.66 11.61 4.36
C MET A 285 -18.00 13.11 4.41
N GLY A 286 -17.03 13.98 4.12
CA GLY A 286 -17.26 15.42 4.03
C GLY A 286 -18.28 15.79 2.94
N ALA A 287 -18.14 15.23 1.74
CA ALA A 287 -19.07 15.46 0.64
C ALA A 287 -20.49 14.97 0.97
N ILE A 288 -20.62 13.79 1.58
CA ILE A 288 -21.90 13.25 2.05
C ILE A 288 -22.50 14.17 3.12
N GLY A 289 -21.70 14.61 4.10
CA GLY A 289 -22.15 15.51 5.16
C GLY A 289 -22.70 16.84 4.63
N VAL A 290 -22.00 17.47 3.69
CA VAL A 290 -22.48 18.69 3.01
C VAL A 290 -23.79 18.43 2.26
N SER A 291 -23.88 17.32 1.55
CA SER A 291 -25.09 16.92 0.80
C SER A 291 -26.29 16.75 1.73
N VAL A 292 -26.11 16.08 2.87
CA VAL A 292 -27.16 15.88 3.88
C VAL A 292 -27.62 17.20 4.48
N LEU A 293 -26.69 18.12 4.81
CA LEU A 293 -27.04 19.43 5.36
C LEU A 293 -27.85 20.28 4.36
N LEU A 294 -27.49 20.25 3.08
CA LEU A 294 -28.22 20.97 2.03
C LEU A 294 -29.63 20.40 1.83
N ILE A 295 -29.74 19.07 1.78
CA ILE A 295 -31.04 18.38 1.70
C ILE A 295 -31.89 18.75 2.93
N ALA A 296 -31.33 18.66 4.13
CA ALA A 296 -32.03 19.03 5.36
C ALA A 296 -32.48 20.50 5.37
N SER A 297 -31.70 21.43 4.81
CA SER A 297 -32.08 22.83 4.69
C SER A 297 -33.29 23.04 3.77
N ILE A 298 -33.35 22.33 2.65
CA ILE A 298 -34.49 22.34 1.72
C ILE A 298 -35.75 21.83 2.42
N PHE A 299 -35.65 20.70 3.12
CA PHE A 299 -36.79 20.11 3.82
C PHE A 299 -37.20 20.90 5.08
N GLY A 300 -36.24 21.46 5.82
CA GLY A 300 -36.50 22.20 7.05
C GLY A 300 -37.33 23.46 6.82
N LYS A 301 -37.10 24.17 5.71
CA LYS A 301 -37.93 25.32 5.32
C LYS A 301 -39.38 24.90 5.06
N ASN A 302 -39.60 23.81 4.33
CA ASN A 302 -40.94 23.33 4.02
C ASN A 302 -41.67 22.77 5.25
N LEU A 303 -40.95 22.14 6.19
CA LEU A 303 -41.54 21.64 7.43
C LEU A 303 -42.01 22.79 8.34
N ALA A 304 -41.28 23.91 8.37
CA ALA A 304 -41.66 25.11 9.14
C ALA A 304 -42.91 25.82 8.59
N TYR A 305 -43.27 25.62 7.31
CA TYR A 305 -44.53 26.12 6.75
C TYR A 305 -45.74 25.22 7.07
N LEU A 306 -45.50 23.99 7.55
CA LEU A 306 -46.54 23.00 7.84
C LEU A 306 -46.92 22.90 9.33
N LEU A 307 -46.08 23.45 10.22
CA LEU A 307 -46.31 23.57 11.66
C LEU A 307 -46.85 24.96 12.00
#